data_AF-A0A0B7IHK4-F1
#
_entry.id   AF-A0A0B7IHK4-F1
#
_cell.length_a   1.000
_cell.length_b   1.000
_cell.length_c   1.000
_cell.angle_alpha   90.00
_cell.angle_beta   90.00
_cell.angle_gamma   90.00
#
_symmetry.space_group_name_H-M   'P 1'
#
loop_
_entity.id
_entity.type
_entity.pdbx_description
1 polymer ?
#
loop_
_entity_poly.entity_id
_entity_poly.type
_entity_poly.pdbx_seq_one_letter_code
_entity_poly.pdbx_strand_id
1 'polypeptide(L)'
;MSATGNIYDLARLLEEKAMQLKRKIEDLTSENQRLKEQTISLRNEKEILTKEIILWKEKYEAIKVANGILGSKEEKTKAKQQINALIREIDACIVQLSK
;
A
#
# COMPACT_ATOMS: atom_id res chain seq x y z
N MET A 1 -7.73 60.52 32.44
CA MET A 1 -7.30 59.15 32.10
C MET A 1 -6.31 59.26 30.95
N SER A 2 -5.02 59.06 31.23
CA SER A 2 -3.92 59.47 30.35
C SER A 2 -3.71 58.51 29.18
N ALA A 3 -3.27 59.04 28.04
CA ALA A 3 -2.94 58.29 26.81
C ALA A 3 -2.00 57.08 27.03
N THR A 4 -1.23 57.09 28.11
CA THR A 4 -0.35 56.00 28.55
C THR A 4 -1.08 54.72 28.99
N GLY A 5 -2.29 54.82 29.56
CA GLY A 5 -3.09 53.64 29.94
C GLY A 5 -3.58 52.86 28.73
N ASN A 6 -3.98 53.58 27.67
CA ASN A 6 -4.52 52.99 26.45
C ASN A 6 -3.45 52.23 25.64
N ILE A 7 -2.20 52.71 25.67
CA ILE A 7 -1.04 52.03 25.06
C ILE A 7 -0.72 50.74 25.81
N TYR A 8 -0.78 50.77 27.14
CA TYR A 8 -0.53 49.58 27.98
C TYR A 8 -1.59 48.49 27.76
N ASP A 9 -2.87 48.88 27.69
CA ASP A 9 -3.96 47.93 27.42
C ASP A 9 -3.85 47.29 26.03
N LEU A 10 -3.45 48.07 25.02
CA LEU A 10 -3.22 47.55 23.67
C LEU A 10 -2.01 46.60 23.63
N ALA A 11 -0.91 46.95 24.31
CA ALA A 11 0.26 46.09 24.41
C ALA A 11 -0.07 44.75 25.09
N ARG A 12 -0.85 44.80 26.18
CA ARG A 12 -1.31 43.59 26.89
C ARG A 12 -2.18 42.69 26.00
N LEU A 13 -3.11 43.28 25.24
CA LEU A 13 -3.96 42.54 24.30
C LEU A 13 -3.13 41.86 23.20
N LEU A 14 -2.16 42.58 22.64
CA LEU A 14 -1.25 42.03 21.63
C LEU A 14 -0.42 40.87 22.19
N GLU A 15 0.09 41.00 23.41
CA GLU A 15 0.85 39.94 24.07
C GLU A 15 0.00 38.69 24.31
N GLU A 16 -1.25 38.86 24.76
CA GLU A 16 -2.19 37.75 24.92
C GLU A 16 -2.48 37.04 23.58
N LYS A 17 -2.70 37.82 22.51
CA LYS A 17 -2.93 37.27 21.17
C LYS A 17 -1.70 36.56 20.61
N ALA A 18 -0.50 37.11 20.83
CA ALA A 18 0.75 36.48 20.43
C ALA A 18 0.95 35.14 21.14
N MET A 19 0.67 35.08 22.45
CA MET A 19 0.72 33.82 23.21
C MET A 19 -0.31 32.79 22.72
N GLN A 20 -1.54 33.21 22.41
CA GLN A 20 -2.56 32.32 21.85
C GLN A 20 -2.14 31.76 20.49
N LEU A 21 -1.59 32.60 19.62
CA LEU A 21 -1.08 32.18 18.32
C LEU A 21 0.09 31.22 18.43
N LYS A 22 1.05 31.50 19.34
CA LYS A 22 2.18 30.62 19.59
C LYS A 22 1.73 29.22 20.01
N ARG A 23 0.83 29.12 21.00
CA ARG A 23 0.27 27.82 21.44
C ARG A 23 -0.39 27.08 20.29
N LYS A 24 -1.20 27.77 19.48
CA LYS A 24 -1.87 27.15 18.33
C LYS A 24 -0.88 26.63 17.29
N ILE A 25 0.21 27.35 17.05
CA ILE A 25 1.28 26.91 16.13
C ILE A 25 1.97 25.66 16.69
N GLU A 26 2.29 25.63 17.99
CA GLU A 26 2.90 24.48 18.65
C GLU A 26 1.99 23.25 18.57
N ASP A 27 0.70 23.40 18.88
CA ASP A 27 -0.31 22.34 18.80
C ASP A 27 -0.44 21.79 17.37
N LEU A 28 -0.57 22.68 16.38
CA LEU A 28 -0.67 22.29 14.97
C LEU A 28 0.61 21.62 14.46
N THR A 29 1.77 22.06 14.92
CA THR A 29 3.06 21.45 14.54
C THR A 29 3.18 20.04 15.10
N SER A 30 2.82 19.86 16.37
CA SER A 30 2.79 18.55 17.03
C SER A 30 1.82 17.59 16.34
N GLU A 31 0.60 18.05 16.04
CA GLU A 31 -0.40 17.23 15.35
C GLU A 31 0.03 16.89 13.92
N ASN A 32 0.63 17.84 13.19
CA ASN A 32 1.15 17.57 11.85
C ASN A 32 2.26 16.50 11.86
N GLN A 33 3.15 16.55 12.86
CA GLN A 33 4.19 15.54 13.03
C GLN A 33 3.60 14.16 13.31
N ARG A 34 2.63 14.08 14.24
CA ARG A 34 1.91 12.84 14.57
C ARG A 34 1.23 12.24 13.33
N LEU A 35 0.55 13.07 12.54
CA LEU A 35 -0.15 12.63 11.32
C LEU A 35 0.83 12.15 10.24
N LYS A 36 2.01 12.77 10.11
CA LYS A 36 3.06 12.31 9.19
C LYS A 36 3.58 10.93 9.58
N GLU A 37 3.84 10.70 10.87
CA GLU A 37 4.29 9.41 11.38
C GLU A 37 3.25 8.31 11.15
N GLN A 38 1.97 8.58 11.44
CA GLN A 38 0.88 7.66 11.14
C GLN A 38 0.76 7.35 9.64
N THR A 39 0.92 8.36 8.79
CA THR A 39 0.89 8.17 7.33
C THR A 39 2.02 7.24 6.87
N ILE A 40 3.23 7.40 7.42
CA ILE A 40 4.36 6.52 7.11
C ILE A 40 4.07 5.09 7.56
N SER A 41 3.59 4.91 8.79
CA SER A 41 3.23 3.59 9.34
C SER A 41 2.18 2.88 8.47
N LEU A 42 1.10 3.57 8.13
CA LEU A 42 0.02 3.02 7.30
C LEU A 42 0.48 2.67 5.88
N ARG A 43 1.41 3.46 5.30
CA ARG A 43 2.00 3.14 4.00
C ARG A 43 2.84 1.87 4.05
N ASN A 44 3.65 1.71 5.09
CA ASN A 44 4.47 0.51 5.28
C ASN A 44 3.59 -0.73 5.48
N GLU A 45 2.56 -0.64 6.31
CA GLU A 45 1.60 -1.72 6.54
C GLU A 45 0.88 -2.11 5.24
N LYS A 46 0.41 -1.12 4.47
CA LYS A 46 -0.19 -1.34 3.15
C LYS A 46 0.75 -2.09 2.21
N GLU A 47 2.02 -1.73 2.18
CA GLU A 47 3.00 -2.40 1.32
C GLU A 47 3.19 -3.87 1.71
N ILE A 48 3.29 -4.15 3.01
CA ILE A 48 3.39 -5.52 3.54
C ILE A 48 2.16 -6.33 3.16
N LEU A 49 0.96 -5.82 3.44
CA LEU A 49 -0.30 -6.48 3.11
C LEU A 49 -0.45 -6.71 1.60
N THR A 50 0.01 -5.78 0.78
CA THR A 50 -0.02 -5.93 -0.68
C THR A 50 0.88 -7.09 -1.14
N LYS A 51 2.08 -7.22 -0.56
CA LYS A 51 2.99 -8.34 -0.84
C LYS A 51 2.37 -9.67 -0.39
N GLU A 52 1.75 -9.71 0.78
CA GLU A 52 1.05 -10.89 1.28
C GLU A 52 -0.10 -11.29 0.36
N ILE A 53 -0.90 -10.34 -0.11
CA ILE A 53 -2.00 -10.60 -1.05
C ILE A 53 -1.48 -11.21 -2.35
N ILE A 54 -0.36 -10.70 -2.90
CA ILE A 54 0.24 -11.27 -4.11
C ILE A 54 0.68 -12.71 -3.86
N LEU A 55 1.39 -12.96 -2.76
CA LEU A 55 1.85 -14.29 -2.38
C LEU A 55 0.68 -15.27 -2.15
N TRP A 56 -0.41 -14.81 -1.55
CA TRP A 56 -1.62 -15.61 -1.38
C TRP A 56 -2.33 -15.91 -2.70
N LYS A 57 -2.35 -14.95 -3.63
CA LYS A 57 -2.87 -15.19 -4.99
C LYS A 57 -2.05 -16.23 -5.73
N GLU A 58 -0.72 -16.15 -5.65
CA GLU A 58 0.17 -17.14 -6.28
C GLU A 58 -0.04 -18.54 -5.68
N LYS A 59 -0.12 -18.65 -4.35
CA LYS A 59 -0.43 -19.91 -3.66
C LYS A 59 -1.79 -20.47 -4.08
N TYR A 60 -2.81 -19.62 -4.13
CA TYR A 60 -4.15 -20.01 -4.54
C TYR A 60 -4.14 -20.54 -5.98
N GLU A 61 -3.46 -19.86 -6.90
CA GLU A 61 -3.43 -20.27 -8.30
C GLU A 61 -2.63 -21.55 -8.51
N ALA A 62 -1.55 -21.76 -7.75
CA ALA A 62 -0.83 -23.03 -7.71
C ALA A 62 -1.73 -24.18 -7.25
N ILE A 63 -2.52 -23.98 -6.18
CA ILE A 63 -3.48 -24.98 -5.68
C ILE A 63 -4.59 -25.23 -6.70
N LYS A 64 -5.12 -24.19 -7.34
CA LYS A 64 -6.17 -24.31 -8.36
C LYS A 64 -5.67 -25.09 -9.58
N VAL A 65 -4.45 -24.85 -10.04
CA VAL A 65 -3.82 -25.63 -11.11
C VAL A 65 -3.61 -27.07 -10.67
N ALA A 66 -3.07 -27.31 -9.47
CA ALA A 66 -2.90 -28.66 -8.93
C ALA A 66 -4.24 -29.41 -8.83
N ASN A 67 -5.31 -28.74 -8.39
CA ASN A 67 -6.66 -29.30 -8.35
C ASN A 67 -7.25 -29.52 -9.75
N GLY A 68 -6.96 -28.68 -10.73
CA GLY A 68 -7.36 -28.92 -12.13
C GLY A 68 -6.65 -30.13 -12.74
N ILE A 69 -5.40 -30.38 -12.36
CA ILE A 69 -4.62 -31.54 -12.78
C ILE A 69 -5.06 -32.82 -12.04
N LEU A 70 -5.40 -32.72 -10.75
CA LEU A 70 -5.75 -33.86 -9.89
C LEU A 70 -7.27 -34.11 -9.76
N GLY A 71 -8.08 -33.21 -10.28
CA GLY A 71 -9.55 -33.17 -10.19
C GLY A 71 -10.27 -34.24 -11.00
N SER A 72 -11.55 -34.01 -11.27
CA SER A 72 -12.47 -34.98 -11.89
C SER A 72 -11.94 -35.53 -13.22
N LYS A 73 -12.47 -36.68 -13.67
CA LYS A 73 -12.01 -37.38 -14.89
C LYS A 73 -11.99 -36.46 -16.13
N GLU A 74 -12.90 -35.49 -16.19
CA GLU A 74 -13.00 -34.48 -17.23
C GLU A 74 -11.85 -33.46 -17.17
N GLU A 75 -11.53 -32.94 -15.98
CA GLU A 75 -10.46 -31.96 -15.76
C GLU A 75 -9.07 -32.59 -16.03
N LYS A 76 -8.87 -33.84 -15.62
CA LYS A 76 -7.68 -34.65 -15.98
C LYS A 76 -7.50 -34.79 -17.49
N THR A 77 -8.61 -35.02 -18.21
CA THR A 77 -8.57 -35.19 -19.68
C THR A 77 -8.21 -33.87 -20.36
N LYS A 78 -8.79 -32.76 -19.88
CA LYS A 78 -8.52 -31.41 -20.40
C LYS A 78 -7.08 -30.95 -20.12
N ALA A 79 -6.57 -31.20 -18.90
CA ALA A 79 -5.19 -30.93 -18.53
C ALA A 79 -4.21 -31.77 -19.37
N LYS A 80 -4.48 -33.06 -19.58
CA LYS A 80 -3.67 -33.92 -20.46
C LYS A 80 -3.62 -33.42 -21.90
N GLN A 81 -4.74 -32.94 -22.44
CA GLN A 81 -4.79 -32.37 -23.79
C GLN A 81 -3.95 -31.08 -23.89
N GLN A 82 -4.03 -30.20 -22.88
CA GLN A 82 -3.21 -28.98 -22.84
C GLN A 82 -1.71 -29.28 -22.71
N ILE A 83 -1.32 -30.24 -21.86
CA ILE A 83 0.07 -30.69 -21.74
C ILE A 83 0.58 -31.24 -23.09
N ASN A 84 -0.22 -32.07 -23.77
CA ASN A 84 0.15 -32.61 -25.08
C ASN A 84 0.21 -31.55 -26.20
N ALA A 85 -0.50 -30.42 -26.06
CA ALA A 85 -0.37 -29.30 -26.97
C ALA A 85 0.95 -28.54 -26.72
N LEU A 86 1.26 -28.25 -25.45
CA LEU A 86 2.52 -27.59 -25.05
C LEU A 86 3.76 -28.39 -25.43
N ILE A 87 3.75 -29.72 -25.25
CA ILE A 87 4.88 -30.57 -25.67
C ILE A 87 5.10 -30.46 -27.18
N ARG A 88 4.03 -30.47 -27.99
CA ARG A 88 4.13 -30.31 -29.45
C ARG A 88 4.69 -28.96 -29.86
N GLU A 89 4.36 -27.88 -29.15
CA GLU A 89 4.96 -26.57 -29.37
C GLU A 89 6.45 -26.56 -29.01
N ILE A 90 6.83 -27.18 -27.89
CA ILE A 90 8.23 -27.31 -27.49
C ILE A 90 9.01 -28.10 -28.53
N ASP A 91 8.49 -29.24 -28.99
CA ASP A 91 9.12 -30.06 -30.04
C ASP A 91 9.29 -29.27 -31.34
N ALA A 92 8.28 -28.48 -31.74
CA ALA A 92 8.35 -27.62 -32.91
C ALA A 92 9.43 -26.53 -32.75
N CYS A 93 9.55 -25.93 -31.57
CA CYS A 93 10.58 -24.94 -31.25
C CYS A 93 11.99 -25.57 -31.26
N ILE A 94 12.15 -26.76 -30.68
CA ILE A 94 13.42 -27.51 -30.71
C ILE A 94 13.85 -27.81 -32.15
N VAL A 95 12.93 -28.24 -33.01
CA VAL A 95 13.20 -28.48 -34.44
C VAL A 95 13.58 -27.20 -35.17
N GLN A 96 12.98 -26.05 -34.82
CA GLN A 96 13.35 -24.76 -35.39
C GLN A 96 14.73 -24.29 -34.94
N LEU A 97 15.14 -24.59 -33.70
CA LEU A 97 16.45 -24.23 -33.14
C LEU A 97 17.59 -25.18 -33.55
N SER A 98 17.26 -26.36 -34.07
CA SER A 98 18.23 -27.36 -34.55
C SER A 98 18.42 -27.34 -36.07
N LYS A 99 17.83 -26.35 -36.74
CA LYS A 99 18.17 -25.90 -38.10
C LYS A 99 19.10 -24.71 -38.05
#